data_AF-A0A256ZXY5-F1
#
_entry.id   AF-A0A256ZXY5-F1
#
_cell.length_a   1.000
_cell.length_b   1.000
_cell.length_c   1.000
_cell.angle_alpha   90.00
_cell.angle_beta   90.00
_cell.angle_gamma   90.00
#
_symmetry.space_group_name_H-M   'P 1'
#
loop_
_entity.id
_entity.type
_entity.pdbx_description
1 polymer ?
#
loop_
_entity_poly.entity_id
_entity_poly.type
_entity_poly.pdbx_seq_one_letter_code
_entity_poly.pdbx_strand_id
1 'polypeptide(L)'
;MSAKSLNIDFIRNLIKDTYSLWRASEKFISFSETLTTTFHNKDLCELLAKEHYKRMLLGGLKEDLSVASNALLRFYKVVYGIDYDIDELIARLKAGMKLDRACEGIKVKVESTEIIEEVKSLEIALKEVLMEPKVKEIEDFSSRLTKSSIEIRTELDGVKLFEELVDSLLTLSPNYNENVLKLISLRRLPWFYVAEAYPSLASNKELLKHISGVLDWGELYIPQVSDEEVKRKYTVMGYLPQGLGEKLISTVIESLKVLAMIHHMTRAETFFTGPLSSFTKIEHEVGKYVERCIKVLKETYEERKPPVYGDLYGRYTGYTGKYPEHFFFAIKNRTNYWRISYPPLGKGCKALKIKVEGLKADRSTLPEILHYIAPQLYLGIATIEKGASENELEIIYYDISQY
;
A
#
# COMPACT_ATOMS: atom_id res chain seq x y z
N MET A 1 20.91 9.23 -7.45
CA MET A 1 21.20 7.98 -6.71
C MET A 1 22.07 7.12 -7.61
N SER A 2 23.23 6.65 -7.13
CA SER A 2 24.11 5.79 -7.92
C SER A 2 23.43 4.43 -8.13
N ALA A 3 23.35 3.98 -9.38
CA ALA A 3 22.79 2.69 -9.76
C ALA A 3 23.67 1.57 -9.19
N LYS A 4 23.36 1.08 -7.98
CA LYS A 4 23.86 -0.21 -7.53
C LYS A 4 23.33 -1.27 -8.51
N SER A 5 24.23 -2.10 -9.03
CA SER A 5 23.94 -3.16 -9.98
C SER A 5 22.75 -4.01 -9.53
N LEU A 6 21.78 -4.23 -10.42
CA LEU A 6 20.69 -5.17 -10.21
C LEU A 6 21.31 -6.57 -9.99
N ASN A 7 21.06 -7.17 -8.82
CA ASN A 7 21.57 -8.49 -8.47
C ASN A 7 20.44 -9.41 -7.99
N ILE A 8 20.67 -10.71 -7.98
CA ILE A 8 19.62 -11.70 -7.67
C ILE A 8 19.10 -11.54 -6.22
N ASP A 9 19.92 -11.00 -5.31
CA ASP A 9 19.57 -10.86 -3.90
C ASP A 9 18.40 -9.89 -3.65
N PHE A 10 18.12 -8.94 -4.56
CA PHE A 10 16.97 -8.04 -4.36
C PHE A 10 15.65 -8.80 -4.33
N ILE A 11 15.48 -9.86 -5.14
CA ILE A 11 14.27 -10.68 -5.18
C ILE A 11 14.13 -11.46 -3.88
N ARG A 12 15.22 -12.09 -3.42
CA ARG A 12 15.23 -12.82 -2.14
C ARG A 12 14.87 -11.90 -0.97
N ASN A 13 15.40 -10.69 -0.95
CA ASN A 13 15.08 -9.71 0.09
C ASN A 13 13.60 -9.29 0.04
N LEU A 14 13.04 -9.03 -1.15
CA LEU A 14 11.60 -8.74 -1.31
C LEU A 14 10.70 -9.87 -0.81
N ILE A 15 11.07 -11.12 -1.08
CA ILE A 15 10.33 -12.29 -0.59
C ILE A 15 10.39 -12.34 0.94
N LYS A 16 11.55 -12.08 1.55
CA LYS A 16 11.68 -12.01 3.02
C LYS A 16 10.85 -10.88 3.62
N ASP A 17 10.87 -9.70 3.02
CA ASP A 17 10.05 -8.56 3.46
C ASP A 17 8.55 -8.89 3.35
N THR A 18 8.15 -9.56 2.26
CA THR A 18 6.77 -10.07 2.04
C THR A 18 6.37 -11.06 3.13
N TYR A 19 7.26 -11.99 3.50
CA TYR A 19 7.03 -12.94 4.59
C TYR A 19 6.92 -12.26 5.96
N SER A 20 7.79 -11.29 6.25
CA SER A 20 7.73 -10.52 7.51
C SER A 20 6.40 -9.79 7.66
N LEU A 21 5.93 -9.14 6.60
CA LEU A 21 4.63 -8.48 6.61
C LEU A 21 3.47 -9.48 6.74
N TRP A 22 3.54 -10.63 6.06
CA TRP A 22 2.53 -11.69 6.23
C TRP A 22 2.44 -12.11 7.69
N ARG A 23 3.59 -12.33 8.34
CA ARG A 23 3.66 -12.75 9.74
C ARG A 23 3.09 -11.70 10.69
N ALA A 24 3.40 -10.42 10.48
CA ALA A 24 2.85 -9.33 11.28
C ALA A 24 1.33 -9.20 11.10
N SER A 25 0.84 -9.32 9.86
CA SER A 25 -0.58 -9.29 9.51
C SER A 25 -1.33 -10.44 10.18
N GLU A 26 -0.78 -11.65 10.09
CA GLU A 26 -1.34 -12.86 10.68
C GLU A 26 -1.46 -12.74 12.21
N LYS A 27 -0.39 -12.32 12.91
CA LYS A 27 -0.43 -12.09 14.36
C LYS A 27 -1.47 -11.04 14.76
N PHE A 28 -1.56 -9.94 14.01
CA PHE A 28 -2.53 -8.87 14.26
C PHE A 28 -3.97 -9.40 14.16
N ILE A 29 -4.27 -10.19 13.11
CA ILE A 29 -5.57 -10.83 12.91
C ILE A 29 -5.85 -11.84 14.03
N SER A 30 -4.91 -12.73 14.34
CA SER A 30 -5.10 -13.72 15.41
C SER A 30 -5.31 -13.09 16.78
N PHE A 31 -4.67 -11.95 17.07
CA PHE A 31 -4.95 -11.22 18.30
C PHE A 31 -6.38 -10.65 18.33
N SER A 32 -6.89 -10.14 17.20
CA SER A 32 -8.30 -9.73 17.08
C SER A 32 -9.27 -10.89 17.27
N GLU A 33 -8.97 -12.08 16.73
CA GLU A 33 -9.75 -13.31 16.95
C GLU A 33 -9.75 -13.70 18.45
N THR A 34 -8.59 -13.60 19.12
CA THR A 34 -8.46 -13.83 20.57
C THR A 34 -9.28 -12.83 21.37
N LEU A 35 -9.25 -11.54 21.03
CA LEU A 35 -10.05 -10.50 21.69
C LEU A 35 -11.54 -10.77 21.56
N THR A 36 -12.01 -11.11 20.35
CA THR A 36 -13.41 -11.47 20.10
C THR A 36 -13.83 -12.64 20.99
N THR A 37 -13.05 -13.72 21.02
CA THR A 37 -13.35 -14.91 21.83
C THR A 37 -13.34 -14.61 23.33
N THR A 38 -12.45 -13.72 23.77
CA THR A 38 -12.24 -13.43 25.19
C THR A 38 -13.28 -12.44 25.73
N PHE A 39 -13.66 -11.42 24.95
CA PHE A 39 -14.40 -10.25 25.47
C PHE A 39 -15.84 -10.18 24.96
N HIS A 40 -16.14 -10.67 23.76
CA HIS A 40 -17.47 -10.48 23.16
C HIS A 40 -18.57 -11.14 24.00
N ASN A 41 -19.66 -10.40 24.27
CA ASN A 41 -20.77 -10.77 25.15
C ASN A 41 -20.40 -11.08 26.61
N LYS A 42 -19.17 -10.81 27.04
CA LYS A 42 -18.78 -10.92 28.45
C LYS A 42 -19.25 -9.72 29.24
N ASP A 43 -19.49 -9.95 30.52
CA ASP A 43 -19.77 -8.87 31.45
C ASP A 43 -18.51 -8.03 31.70
N LEU A 44 -18.64 -6.71 31.65
CA LEU A 44 -17.52 -5.81 31.89
C LEU A 44 -16.92 -6.07 33.28
N CYS A 45 -17.74 -6.30 34.30
CA CYS A 45 -17.26 -6.56 35.65
C CYS A 45 -16.39 -7.82 35.76
N GLU A 46 -16.75 -8.89 35.04
CA GLU A 46 -15.95 -10.12 34.98
C GLU A 46 -14.56 -9.85 34.35
N LEU A 47 -14.52 -9.02 33.31
CA LEU A 47 -13.27 -8.68 32.62
C LEU A 47 -12.37 -7.79 33.49
N LEU A 48 -12.96 -6.78 34.16
CA LEU A 48 -12.23 -5.84 35.00
C LEU A 48 -11.59 -6.48 36.25
N ALA A 49 -12.01 -7.70 36.62
CA ALA A 49 -11.35 -8.48 37.68
C ALA A 49 -9.89 -8.82 37.35
N LYS A 50 -9.52 -8.84 36.06
CA LYS A 50 -8.13 -9.01 35.61
C LYS A 50 -7.49 -7.64 35.38
N GLU A 51 -6.43 -7.34 36.10
CA GLU A 51 -5.80 -6.02 36.09
C GLU A 51 -5.36 -5.54 34.70
N HIS A 52 -4.80 -6.43 33.87
CA HIS A 52 -4.40 -6.06 32.49
C HIS A 52 -5.60 -5.80 31.58
N TYR A 53 -6.73 -6.50 31.75
CA TYR A 53 -7.97 -6.19 31.02
C TYR A 53 -8.60 -4.89 31.52
N LYS A 54 -8.55 -4.64 32.83
CA LYS A 54 -8.98 -3.36 33.41
C LYS A 54 -8.20 -2.19 32.81
N ARG A 55 -6.87 -2.29 32.72
CA ARG A 55 -6.04 -1.26 32.09
C ARG A 55 -6.33 -1.13 30.60
N MET A 56 -6.57 -2.22 29.90
CA MET A 56 -6.95 -2.19 28.48
C MET A 56 -8.28 -1.47 28.25
N LEU A 57 -9.30 -1.80 29.03
CA LEU A 57 -10.68 -1.34 28.84
C LEU A 57 -10.94 0.04 29.46
N LEU A 58 -10.24 0.43 30.54
CA LEU A 58 -10.42 1.71 31.23
C LEU A 58 -9.19 2.63 31.17
N GLY A 59 -8.09 2.19 30.57
CA GLY A 59 -6.85 2.95 30.53
C GLY A 59 -7.02 4.30 29.86
N GLY A 60 -6.65 5.37 30.58
CA GLY A 60 -6.81 6.75 30.14
C GLY A 60 -8.14 7.41 30.55
N LEU A 61 -9.00 6.72 31.31
CA LEU A 61 -10.07 7.37 32.06
C LEU A 61 -9.47 8.12 33.27
N LYS A 62 -9.71 9.43 33.35
CA LYS A 62 -9.18 10.29 34.41
C LYS A 62 -10.08 10.32 35.64
N GLU A 63 -9.59 10.91 36.74
CA GLU A 63 -10.35 11.07 37.99
C GLU A 63 -11.64 11.89 37.82
N ASP A 64 -11.64 12.88 36.93
CA ASP A 64 -12.82 13.67 36.56
C ASP A 64 -13.79 12.92 35.62
N LEU A 65 -13.51 11.64 35.35
CA LEU A 65 -14.24 10.75 34.44
C LEU A 65 -14.21 11.21 32.98
N SER A 66 -13.33 12.14 32.62
CA SER A 66 -13.02 12.43 31.22
C SER A 66 -12.05 11.39 30.65
N VAL A 67 -12.18 11.11 29.35
CA VAL A 67 -11.29 10.19 28.65
C VAL A 67 -10.16 10.97 27.98
N ALA A 68 -8.90 10.66 28.31
CA ALA A 68 -7.73 11.26 27.68
C ALA A 68 -7.71 11.02 26.15
N SER A 69 -7.08 11.92 25.40
CA SER A 69 -6.97 11.80 23.93
C SER A 69 -6.16 10.58 23.50
N ASN A 70 -5.11 10.25 24.24
CA ASN A 70 -4.26 9.06 24.06
C ASN A 70 -4.66 7.89 24.97
N ALA A 71 -5.95 7.76 25.32
CA ALA A 71 -6.45 6.70 26.19
C ALA A 71 -6.42 5.31 25.53
N LEU A 72 -5.87 4.32 26.23
CA LEU A 72 -5.76 2.94 25.75
C LEU A 72 -7.13 2.36 25.35
N LEU A 73 -8.20 2.68 26.07
CA LEU A 73 -9.56 2.26 25.73
C LEU A 73 -9.99 2.74 24.33
N ARG A 74 -9.56 3.95 23.91
CA ARG A 74 -9.86 4.49 22.59
C ARG A 74 -9.09 3.74 21.51
N PHE A 75 -7.82 3.41 21.77
CA PHE A 75 -7.01 2.62 20.84
C PHE A 75 -7.67 1.26 20.56
N TYR A 76 -8.06 0.53 21.60
CA TYR A 76 -8.69 -0.78 21.44
C TYR A 76 -10.07 -0.72 20.79
N LYS A 77 -10.83 0.36 21.03
CA LYS A 77 -12.09 0.61 20.30
C LYS A 77 -11.85 0.85 18.82
N VAL A 78 -10.91 1.73 18.47
CA VAL A 78 -10.68 2.15 17.08
C VAL A 78 -9.99 1.07 16.25
N VAL A 79 -8.96 0.40 16.79
CA VAL A 79 -8.16 -0.58 16.05
C VAL A 79 -8.81 -1.96 16.07
N TYR A 80 -9.31 -2.38 17.23
CA TYR A 80 -9.82 -3.74 17.45
C TYR A 80 -11.33 -3.85 17.63
N GLY A 81 -12.05 -2.72 17.60
CA GLY A 81 -13.53 -2.72 17.63
C GLY A 81 -14.13 -3.13 18.97
N ILE A 82 -13.38 -2.98 20.06
CA ILE A 82 -13.88 -3.25 21.41
C ILE A 82 -14.77 -2.08 21.86
N ASP A 83 -16.05 -2.33 22.06
CA ASP A 83 -17.00 -1.31 22.48
C ASP A 83 -17.89 -1.79 23.64
N TYR A 84 -18.31 -0.85 24.47
CA TYR A 84 -19.25 -1.06 25.58
C TYR A 84 -19.84 0.29 25.99
N ASP A 85 -20.90 0.27 26.79
CA ASP A 85 -21.58 1.49 27.22
C ASP A 85 -20.78 2.24 28.30
N ILE A 86 -19.76 2.98 27.85
CA ILE A 86 -18.90 3.79 28.71
C ILE A 86 -19.65 4.97 29.32
N ASP A 87 -20.66 5.50 28.64
CA ASP A 87 -21.46 6.62 29.13
C ASP A 87 -22.33 6.20 30.32
N GLU A 88 -22.95 5.01 30.25
CA GLU A 88 -23.67 4.40 31.38
C GLU A 88 -22.71 4.11 32.54
N LEU A 89 -21.52 3.56 32.27
CA LEU A 89 -20.51 3.35 33.31
C LEU A 89 -20.15 4.66 34.02
N ILE A 90 -19.88 5.72 33.26
CA ILE A 90 -19.55 7.05 33.79
C ILE A 90 -20.74 7.62 34.58
N ALA A 91 -21.97 7.48 34.10
CA ALA A 91 -23.17 7.94 34.80
C ALA A 91 -23.33 7.26 36.17
N ARG A 92 -23.12 5.94 36.23
CA ARG A 92 -23.14 5.17 37.48
C ARG A 92 -22.06 5.58 38.46
N LEU A 93 -20.84 5.81 37.97
CA LEU A 93 -19.73 6.31 38.79
C LEU A 93 -20.03 7.71 39.34
N LYS A 94 -20.60 8.62 38.52
CA LYS A 94 -21.04 9.97 38.96
C LYS A 94 -22.15 9.92 40.00
N ALA A 95 -23.00 8.88 39.96
CA ALA A 95 -24.02 8.64 40.98
C ALA A 95 -23.46 8.08 42.31
N GLY A 96 -22.13 7.90 42.42
CA GLY A 96 -21.46 7.43 43.63
C GLY A 96 -21.36 5.90 43.75
N MET A 97 -21.67 5.16 42.68
CA MET A 97 -21.45 3.71 42.67
C MET A 97 -19.95 3.41 42.63
N LYS A 98 -19.54 2.37 43.35
CA LYS A 98 -18.18 1.82 43.24
C LYS A 98 -18.04 1.07 41.91
N LEU A 99 -16.82 1.03 41.37
CA LEU A 99 -16.53 0.45 40.05
C LEU A 99 -17.03 -0.99 39.91
N ASP A 100 -16.84 -1.82 40.95
CA ASP A 100 -17.25 -3.22 41.04
C ASP A 100 -18.76 -3.45 40.94
N ARG A 101 -19.58 -2.41 41.13
CA ARG A 101 -21.03 -2.44 40.89
C ARG A 101 -21.43 -1.68 39.65
N ALA A 102 -20.72 -0.58 39.36
CA ALA A 102 -21.01 0.27 38.20
C ALA A 102 -20.87 -0.51 36.88
N CYS A 103 -19.95 -1.49 36.80
CA CYS A 103 -19.77 -2.32 35.62
C CYS A 103 -20.79 -3.45 35.42
N GLU A 104 -21.60 -3.79 36.43
CA GLU A 104 -22.49 -4.95 36.37
C GLU A 104 -23.52 -4.82 35.24
N GLY A 105 -23.65 -5.87 34.43
CA GLY A 105 -24.63 -5.94 33.35
C GLY A 105 -24.24 -5.16 32.09
N ILE A 106 -23.14 -4.40 32.10
CA ILE A 106 -22.60 -3.77 30.90
C ILE A 106 -21.89 -4.87 30.09
N LYS A 107 -22.37 -5.16 28.88
CA LYS A 107 -21.77 -6.17 28.01
C LYS A 107 -20.77 -5.55 27.05
N VAL A 108 -19.63 -6.21 26.90
CA VAL A 108 -18.62 -5.83 25.91
C VAL A 108 -18.97 -6.44 24.56
N LYS A 109 -18.91 -5.62 23.53
CA LYS A 109 -19.02 -6.00 22.11
C LYS A 109 -17.64 -5.91 21.48
N VAL A 110 -17.39 -6.81 20.55
CA VAL A 110 -16.20 -6.78 19.70
C VAL A 110 -16.70 -6.92 18.27
N GLU A 111 -16.50 -5.88 17.47
CA GLU A 111 -16.90 -5.80 16.06
C GLU A 111 -15.67 -5.71 15.17
N SER A 112 -15.74 -6.27 13.96
CA SER A 112 -14.62 -6.16 13.02
C SER A 112 -14.50 -4.71 12.52
N THR A 113 -13.30 -4.15 12.60
CA THR A 113 -12.99 -2.81 12.11
C THR A 113 -12.58 -2.84 10.65
N GLU A 114 -12.69 -1.71 9.95
CA GLU A 114 -12.20 -1.59 8.57
C GLU A 114 -10.73 -1.99 8.45
N ILE A 115 -9.91 -1.65 9.45
CA ILE A 115 -8.50 -2.05 9.46
C ILE A 115 -8.29 -3.55 9.54
N ILE A 116 -9.08 -4.26 10.34
CA ILE A 116 -9.01 -5.71 10.41
C ILE A 116 -9.35 -6.34 9.05
N GLU A 117 -10.40 -5.88 8.38
CA GLU A 117 -10.81 -6.42 7.08
C GLU A 117 -9.80 -6.15 5.96
N GLU A 118 -9.18 -4.98 5.97
CA GLU A 118 -8.12 -4.63 5.03
C GLU A 118 -6.85 -5.45 5.27
N VAL A 119 -6.45 -5.64 6.53
CA VAL A 119 -5.29 -6.48 6.88
C VAL A 119 -5.54 -7.96 6.56
N LYS A 120 -6.78 -8.46 6.69
CA LYS A 120 -7.15 -9.82 6.23
C LYS A 120 -6.99 -9.97 4.71
N SER A 121 -7.45 -8.98 3.95
CA SER A 121 -7.31 -8.98 2.48
C SER A 121 -5.83 -8.99 2.07
N LEU A 122 -5.01 -8.18 2.75
CA LEU A 122 -3.57 -8.14 2.57
C LEU A 122 -2.90 -9.48 2.95
N GLU A 123 -3.25 -10.09 4.09
CA GLU A 123 -2.71 -11.39 4.51
C GLU A 123 -2.92 -12.48 3.46
N ILE A 124 -4.11 -12.54 2.87
CA ILE A 124 -4.44 -13.50 1.80
C ILE A 124 -3.54 -13.25 0.59
N ALA A 125 -3.43 -12.00 0.11
CA ALA A 125 -2.60 -11.66 -1.04
C ALA A 125 -1.12 -11.97 -0.82
N LEU A 126 -0.60 -11.70 0.38
CA LEU A 126 0.78 -12.04 0.75
C LEU A 126 1.00 -13.55 0.79
N LYS A 127 0.05 -14.30 1.36
CA LYS A 127 0.11 -15.76 1.43
C LYS A 127 0.10 -16.40 0.04
N GLU A 128 -0.73 -15.89 -0.88
CA GLU A 128 -0.76 -16.34 -2.27
C GLU A 128 0.62 -16.20 -2.93
N VAL A 129 1.27 -15.04 -2.79
CA VAL A 129 2.62 -14.81 -3.31
C VAL A 129 3.64 -15.77 -2.69
N LEU A 130 3.61 -15.96 -1.37
CA LEU A 130 4.56 -16.83 -0.66
C LEU A 130 4.39 -18.31 -1.00
N MET A 131 3.23 -18.69 -1.55
CA MET A 131 2.92 -20.04 -1.99
C MET A 131 3.25 -20.30 -3.47
N GLU A 132 3.66 -19.28 -4.22
CA GLU A 132 4.07 -19.44 -5.62
C GLU A 132 5.24 -20.43 -5.75
N PRO A 133 5.19 -21.38 -6.71
CA PRO A 133 6.27 -22.37 -6.89
C PRO A 133 7.66 -21.73 -7.04
N LYS A 134 7.75 -20.63 -7.81
CA LYS A 134 9.01 -19.89 -8.03
C LYS A 134 9.56 -19.25 -6.75
N VAL A 135 8.69 -18.87 -5.81
CA VAL A 135 9.11 -18.34 -4.50
C VAL A 135 9.72 -19.47 -3.68
N LYS A 136 9.11 -20.66 -3.68
CA LYS A 136 9.63 -21.82 -2.94
C LYS A 136 11.00 -22.28 -3.42
N GLU A 137 11.28 -22.17 -4.72
CA GLU A 137 12.60 -22.44 -5.28
C GLU A 137 13.69 -21.48 -4.76
N ILE A 138 13.31 -20.25 -4.39
CA ILE A 138 14.21 -19.24 -3.83
C ILE A 138 14.34 -19.41 -2.32
N GLU A 139 13.19 -19.51 -1.62
CA GLU A 139 13.09 -19.71 -0.19
C GLU A 139 11.69 -20.24 0.18
N ASP A 140 11.64 -21.45 0.75
CA ASP A 140 10.36 -22.09 1.10
C ASP A 140 9.87 -21.69 2.50
N PHE A 141 8.79 -20.91 2.53
CA PHE A 141 8.10 -20.51 3.76
C PHE A 141 6.90 -21.39 4.11
N SER A 142 6.53 -22.37 3.27
CA SER A 142 5.25 -23.09 3.36
C SER A 142 4.98 -23.67 4.76
N SER A 143 6.00 -24.27 5.40
CA SER A 143 5.88 -24.86 6.74
C SER A 143 5.72 -23.81 7.87
N ARG A 144 6.06 -22.55 7.59
CA ARG A 144 5.97 -21.42 8.53
C ARG A 144 4.70 -20.58 8.34
N LEU A 145 3.89 -20.87 7.31
CA LEU A 145 2.64 -20.18 7.02
C LEU A 145 1.48 -20.70 7.90
N THR A 146 1.69 -20.69 9.21
CA THR A 146 0.75 -21.23 10.20
C THR A 146 0.17 -20.12 11.08
N LYS A 147 -1.09 -20.30 11.49
CA LYS A 147 -1.74 -19.39 12.43
C LYS A 147 -1.00 -19.36 13.77
N SER A 148 -0.83 -18.17 14.32
CA SER A 148 -0.24 -17.92 15.62
C SER A 148 -1.27 -18.20 16.72
N SER A 149 -0.83 -18.90 17.76
CA SER A 149 -1.57 -18.93 19.02
C SER A 149 -1.16 -17.70 19.82
N ILE A 150 -2.10 -16.76 19.98
CA ILE A 150 -1.85 -15.50 20.70
C ILE A 150 -2.59 -15.50 22.03
N GLU A 151 -1.84 -15.22 23.09
CA GLU A 151 -2.34 -15.03 24.46
C GLU A 151 -2.21 -13.55 24.85
N ILE A 152 -3.22 -13.00 25.53
CA ILE A 152 -3.18 -11.64 26.07
C ILE A 152 -2.47 -11.69 27.43
N ARG A 153 -1.24 -11.19 27.48
CA ARG A 153 -0.39 -11.17 28.68
C ARG A 153 -0.36 -9.81 29.34
N THR A 154 -0.37 -8.75 28.54
CA THR A 154 -0.32 -7.36 29.00
C THR A 154 -1.35 -6.49 28.29
N GLU A 155 -1.68 -5.36 28.89
CA GLU A 155 -2.56 -4.34 28.31
C GLU A 155 -1.99 -3.70 27.03
N LEU A 156 -0.68 -3.88 26.75
CA LEU A 156 0.01 -3.28 25.61
C LEU A 156 0.24 -4.25 24.44
N ASP A 157 -0.15 -5.52 24.56
CA ASP A 157 0.15 -6.52 23.53
C ASP A 157 -0.45 -6.15 22.17
N GLY A 158 -1.68 -5.62 22.15
CA GLY A 158 -2.32 -5.15 20.92
C GLY A 158 -1.62 -3.93 20.31
N VAL A 159 -1.14 -3.01 21.16
CA VAL A 159 -0.38 -1.83 20.70
C VAL A 159 0.91 -2.27 20.01
N LYS A 160 1.64 -3.22 20.61
CA LYS A 160 2.90 -3.76 20.05
C LYS A 160 2.68 -4.51 18.74
N LEU A 161 1.60 -5.28 18.64
CA LEU A 161 1.27 -5.99 17.39
C LEU A 161 0.85 -5.03 16.27
N PHE A 162 0.15 -3.95 16.61
CA PHE A 162 -0.15 -2.88 15.67
C PHE A 162 1.12 -2.13 15.22
N GLU A 163 2.05 -1.84 16.13
CA GLU A 163 3.36 -1.26 15.81
C GLU A 163 4.17 -2.20 14.89
N GLU A 164 4.26 -3.49 15.21
CA GLU A 164 4.93 -4.51 14.36
C GLU A 164 4.33 -4.56 12.95
N LEU A 165 3.00 -4.46 12.85
CA LEU A 165 2.29 -4.38 11.56
C LEU A 165 2.68 -3.11 10.80
N VAL A 166 2.61 -1.94 11.43
CA VAL A 166 2.96 -0.65 10.80
C VAL A 166 4.40 -0.66 10.30
N ASP A 167 5.35 -1.10 11.12
CA ASP A 167 6.77 -1.16 10.73
C ASP A 167 6.98 -2.08 9.53
N SER A 168 6.30 -3.23 9.52
CA SER A 168 6.34 -4.18 8.40
C SER A 168 5.66 -3.65 7.13
N LEU A 169 4.63 -2.81 7.26
CA LEU A 169 4.00 -2.16 6.11
C LEU A 169 4.97 -1.13 5.49
N LEU A 170 5.64 -0.35 6.34
CA LEU A 170 6.62 0.65 5.91
C LEU A 170 7.83 0.03 5.20
N THR A 171 8.23 -1.20 5.54
CA THR A 171 9.32 -1.89 4.84
C THR A 171 8.95 -2.27 3.40
N LEU A 172 7.66 -2.40 3.06
CA LEU A 172 7.21 -2.54 1.67
C LEU A 172 6.89 -1.20 0.98
N SER A 173 7.20 -0.07 1.60
CA SER A 173 7.08 1.24 0.96
C SER A 173 8.33 1.59 0.14
N PRO A 174 8.19 2.11 -1.09
CA PRO A 174 9.33 2.58 -1.88
C PRO A 174 10.02 3.82 -1.27
N ASN A 175 9.42 4.47 -0.26
CA ASN A 175 10.09 5.55 0.49
C ASN A 175 11.29 5.03 1.30
N TYR A 176 11.24 3.78 1.75
CA TYR A 176 12.18 3.21 2.71
C TYR A 176 12.91 1.97 2.21
N ASN A 177 12.45 1.33 1.12
CA ASN A 177 13.04 0.09 0.60
C ASN A 177 13.46 0.22 -0.88
N GLU A 178 14.78 0.18 -1.11
CA GLU A 178 15.39 0.23 -2.44
C GLU A 178 14.99 -0.97 -3.31
N ASN A 179 14.78 -2.16 -2.72
CA ASN A 179 14.37 -3.34 -3.48
C ASN A 179 12.94 -3.21 -4.00
N VAL A 180 12.05 -2.57 -3.22
CA VAL A 180 10.70 -2.24 -3.66
C VAL A 180 10.75 -1.23 -4.81
N LEU A 181 11.60 -0.21 -4.71
CA LEU A 181 11.82 0.73 -5.82
C LEU A 181 12.32 0.02 -7.09
N LYS A 182 13.23 -0.96 -6.98
CA LYS A 182 13.69 -1.78 -8.12
C LYS A 182 12.59 -2.64 -8.73
N LEU A 183 11.72 -3.22 -7.90
CA LEU A 183 10.54 -3.96 -8.38
C LEU A 183 9.62 -3.02 -9.17
N ILE A 184 9.34 -1.85 -8.61
CA ILE A 184 8.49 -0.83 -9.22
C ILE A 184 9.07 -0.33 -10.54
N SER A 185 10.36 -0.02 -10.58
CA SER A 185 11.00 0.52 -11.77
C SER A 185 10.99 -0.50 -12.91
N LEU A 186 11.28 -1.77 -12.64
CA LEU A 186 11.27 -2.80 -13.68
C LEU A 186 9.87 -3.14 -14.19
N ARG A 187 8.82 -2.63 -13.55
CA ARG A 187 7.46 -3.06 -13.85
C ARG A 187 7.04 -2.80 -15.28
N ARG A 188 7.32 -1.61 -15.85
CA ARG A 188 6.98 -1.22 -17.23
C ARG A 188 7.94 -0.19 -17.78
N LEU A 189 8.95 -0.61 -18.53
CA LEU A 189 9.96 0.30 -19.06
C LEU A 189 10.30 0.01 -20.53
N PRO A 190 10.46 1.05 -21.37
CA PRO A 190 11.06 0.89 -22.68
C PRO A 190 12.50 0.35 -22.58
N TRP A 191 12.87 -0.55 -23.49
CA TRP A 191 14.19 -1.21 -23.46
C TRP A 191 15.36 -0.21 -23.48
N PHE A 192 15.26 0.89 -24.23
CA PHE A 192 16.32 1.91 -24.24
C PHE A 192 16.62 2.44 -22.84
N TYR A 193 15.59 2.63 -22.01
CA TYR A 193 15.75 3.14 -20.66
C TYR A 193 16.16 2.02 -19.69
N VAL A 194 15.74 0.77 -19.93
CA VAL A 194 16.30 -0.39 -19.19
C VAL A 194 17.80 -0.47 -19.40
N ALA A 195 18.27 -0.34 -20.64
CA ALA A 195 19.69 -0.41 -20.98
C ALA A 195 20.51 0.72 -20.33
N GLU A 196 19.91 1.88 -20.14
CA GLU A 196 20.52 3.02 -19.46
C GLU A 196 20.50 2.88 -17.93
N ALA A 197 19.33 2.59 -17.34
CA ALA A 197 19.13 2.52 -15.90
C ALA A 197 19.69 1.23 -15.26
N TYR A 198 19.71 0.14 -16.02
CA TYR A 198 20.21 -1.17 -15.63
C TYR A 198 21.15 -1.78 -16.69
N PRO A 199 22.35 -1.20 -16.92
CA PRO A 199 23.26 -1.67 -17.96
C PRO A 199 23.67 -3.14 -17.79
N SER A 200 23.76 -3.62 -16.55
CA SER A 200 24.03 -5.03 -16.23
C SER A 200 22.94 -5.96 -16.75
N LEU A 201 21.66 -5.55 -16.73
CA LEU A 201 20.56 -6.35 -17.24
C LEU A 201 20.59 -6.46 -18.78
N ALA A 202 20.99 -5.39 -19.46
CA ALA A 202 21.12 -5.38 -20.91
C ALA A 202 22.35 -6.14 -21.42
N SER A 203 23.44 -6.19 -20.64
CA SER A 203 24.71 -6.82 -21.04
C SER A 203 24.87 -8.27 -20.56
N ASN A 204 24.23 -8.68 -19.46
CA ASN A 204 24.35 -10.02 -18.89
C ASN A 204 23.13 -10.89 -19.23
N LYS A 205 23.29 -11.81 -20.18
CA LYS A 205 22.23 -12.73 -20.64
C LYS A 205 21.72 -13.65 -19.54
N GLU A 206 22.59 -14.12 -18.65
CA GLU A 206 22.19 -15.01 -17.54
C GLU A 206 21.34 -14.26 -16.51
N LEU A 207 21.72 -13.01 -16.18
CA LEU A 207 20.93 -12.16 -15.29
C LEU A 207 19.56 -11.86 -15.91
N LEU A 208 19.51 -11.51 -17.20
CA LEU A 208 18.26 -11.29 -17.92
C LEU A 208 17.37 -12.54 -17.90
N LYS A 209 17.92 -13.71 -18.25
CA LYS A 209 17.20 -14.98 -18.24
C LYS A 209 16.66 -15.30 -16.84
N HIS A 210 17.45 -15.06 -15.80
CA HIS A 210 17.03 -15.28 -14.43
C HIS A 210 15.89 -14.35 -14.01
N ILE A 211 16.01 -13.04 -14.23
CA ILE A 211 14.97 -12.07 -13.88
C ILE A 211 13.69 -12.34 -14.69
N SER A 212 13.82 -12.59 -15.99
CA SER A 212 12.69 -12.98 -16.84
C SER A 212 12.02 -14.26 -16.37
N GLY A 213 12.79 -15.28 -16.00
CA GLY A 213 12.26 -16.55 -15.51
C GLY A 213 11.56 -16.43 -14.15
N VAL A 214 12.18 -15.75 -13.19
CA VAL A 214 11.66 -15.63 -11.82
C VAL A 214 10.47 -14.68 -11.76
N LEU A 215 10.61 -13.46 -12.27
CA LEU A 215 9.59 -12.42 -12.14
C LEU A 215 8.56 -12.41 -13.27
N ASP A 216 8.65 -13.36 -14.22
CA ASP A 216 7.86 -13.35 -15.46
C ASP A 216 8.03 -12.02 -16.21
N TRP A 217 9.28 -11.57 -16.35
CA TRP A 217 9.61 -10.29 -16.98
C TRP A 217 9.83 -10.47 -18.48
N GLY A 218 9.01 -9.80 -19.30
CA GLY A 218 8.97 -9.98 -20.75
C GLY A 218 8.42 -8.77 -21.51
N GLU A 219 8.10 -8.98 -22.78
CA GLU A 219 7.61 -7.94 -23.68
C GLU A 219 6.12 -7.67 -23.45
N LEU A 220 5.77 -6.44 -23.05
CA LEU A 220 4.39 -6.00 -22.85
C LEU A 220 3.80 -5.31 -24.08
N TYR A 221 4.65 -4.60 -24.82
CA TYR A 221 4.26 -3.93 -26.06
C TYR A 221 5.45 -3.87 -27.02
N ILE A 222 5.22 -4.24 -28.28
CA ILE A 222 6.23 -4.26 -29.35
C ILE A 222 5.72 -3.35 -30.48
N PRO A 223 6.47 -2.30 -30.86
CA PRO A 223 6.10 -1.43 -31.98
C PRO A 223 6.16 -2.18 -33.31
N GLN A 224 5.20 -1.91 -34.20
CA GLN A 224 5.07 -2.59 -35.50
C GLN A 224 5.94 -1.93 -36.57
N VAL A 225 7.26 -2.13 -36.49
CA VAL A 225 8.25 -1.57 -37.42
C VAL A 225 9.16 -2.66 -37.97
N SER A 226 9.66 -2.48 -39.20
CA SER A 226 10.53 -3.46 -39.86
C SER A 226 11.99 -3.42 -39.39
N ASP A 227 12.44 -2.29 -38.84
CA ASP A 227 13.79 -2.13 -38.30
C ASP A 227 13.87 -2.77 -36.92
N GLU A 228 14.60 -3.88 -36.80
CA GLU A 228 14.72 -4.65 -35.54
C GLU A 228 15.47 -3.89 -34.43
N GLU A 229 16.39 -2.98 -34.75
CA GLU A 229 17.09 -2.18 -33.75
C GLU A 229 16.13 -1.17 -33.13
N VAL A 230 15.39 -0.46 -33.98
CA VAL A 230 14.36 0.49 -33.55
C VAL A 230 13.23 -0.21 -32.80
N LYS A 231 12.79 -1.38 -33.30
CA LYS A 231 11.77 -2.20 -32.67
C LYS A 231 12.17 -2.57 -31.25
N ARG A 232 13.36 -3.17 -31.09
CA ARG A 232 13.90 -3.55 -29.78
C ARG A 232 14.03 -2.34 -28.86
N LYS A 233 14.55 -1.21 -29.35
CA LYS A 233 14.78 0.01 -28.58
C LYS A 233 13.50 0.52 -27.89
N TYR A 234 12.38 0.48 -28.60
CA TYR A 234 11.10 1.03 -28.13
C TYR A 234 10.09 -0.03 -27.66
N THR A 235 10.46 -1.32 -27.63
CA THR A 235 9.70 -2.36 -26.93
C THR A 235 9.58 -1.98 -25.45
N VAL A 236 8.36 -2.02 -24.93
CA VAL A 236 8.08 -1.87 -23.50
C VAL A 236 8.19 -3.24 -22.85
N MET A 237 9.12 -3.37 -21.93
CA MET A 237 9.33 -4.56 -21.11
C MET A 237 8.66 -4.40 -19.76
N GLY A 238 8.32 -5.50 -19.11
CA GLY A 238 7.71 -5.46 -17.79
C GLY A 238 7.29 -6.81 -17.27
N TYR A 239 6.62 -6.81 -16.12
CA TYR A 239 6.05 -8.04 -15.56
C TYR A 239 4.81 -8.46 -16.33
N LEU A 240 4.80 -9.70 -16.82
CA LEU A 240 3.68 -10.27 -17.55
C LEU A 240 2.45 -10.43 -16.63
N PRO A 241 1.22 -10.33 -17.17
CA PRO A 241 0.00 -10.52 -16.39
C PRO A 241 0.00 -11.85 -15.63
N GLN A 242 -0.43 -11.82 -14.36
CA GLN A 242 -0.44 -12.97 -13.44
C GLN A 242 0.94 -13.55 -13.09
N GLY A 243 2.03 -12.97 -13.61
CA GLY A 243 3.39 -13.33 -13.26
C GLY A 243 3.76 -12.94 -11.84
N LEU A 244 4.83 -13.54 -11.30
CA LEU A 244 5.29 -13.28 -9.93
C LEU A 244 5.58 -11.80 -9.69
N GLY A 245 6.20 -11.11 -10.66
CA GLY A 245 6.49 -9.68 -10.54
C GLY A 245 5.22 -8.82 -10.41
N GLU A 246 4.16 -9.12 -11.16
CA GLU A 246 2.87 -8.42 -11.03
C GLU A 246 2.16 -8.75 -9.71
N LYS A 247 2.33 -9.96 -9.17
CA LYS A 247 1.76 -10.33 -7.86
C LYS A 247 2.50 -9.61 -6.72
N LEU A 248 3.83 -9.56 -6.74
CA LEU A 248 4.64 -8.77 -5.80
C LEU A 248 4.31 -7.28 -5.85
N ILE A 249 4.07 -6.75 -7.05
CA ILE A 249 3.60 -5.38 -7.21
C ILE A 249 2.24 -5.18 -6.53
N SER A 250 1.35 -6.16 -6.64
CA SER A 250 0.01 -6.08 -6.03
C SER A 250 0.12 -6.07 -4.51
N THR A 251 1.00 -6.86 -3.91
CA THR A 251 1.20 -6.85 -2.44
C THR A 251 1.77 -5.53 -1.94
N VAL A 252 2.67 -4.88 -2.70
CA VAL A 252 3.13 -3.52 -2.41
C VAL A 252 1.96 -2.53 -2.41
N ILE A 253 1.07 -2.60 -3.40
CA ILE A 253 -0.11 -1.72 -3.48
C ILE A 253 -1.07 -1.95 -2.30
N GLU A 254 -1.40 -3.20 -1.98
CA GLU A 254 -2.29 -3.53 -0.85
C GLU A 254 -1.66 -3.09 0.49
N SER A 255 -0.34 -3.21 0.66
CA SER A 255 0.37 -2.66 1.83
C SER A 255 0.21 -1.14 1.95
N LEU A 256 0.43 -0.42 0.86
CA LEU A 256 0.27 1.04 0.83
C LEU A 256 -1.18 1.48 1.08
N LYS A 257 -2.16 0.67 0.66
CA LYS A 257 -3.59 0.89 0.94
C LYS A 257 -3.87 0.82 2.45
N VAL A 258 -3.32 -0.16 3.15
CA VAL A 258 -3.46 -0.27 4.62
C VAL A 258 -2.82 0.94 5.31
N LEU A 259 -1.63 1.37 4.90
CA LEU A 259 -0.99 2.57 5.44
C LEU A 259 -1.83 3.84 5.21
N ALA A 260 -2.42 3.99 4.03
CA ALA A 260 -3.28 5.13 3.72
C ALA A 260 -4.55 5.16 4.58
N MET A 261 -5.16 4.00 4.83
CA MET A 261 -6.29 3.88 5.74
C MET A 261 -5.89 4.20 7.18
N ILE A 262 -4.74 3.69 7.67
CA ILE A 262 -4.24 4.04 9.01
C ILE A 262 -4.05 5.56 9.11
N HIS A 263 -3.43 6.19 8.10
CA HIS A 263 -3.31 7.64 8.03
C HIS A 263 -4.68 8.33 8.09
N HIS A 264 -5.68 7.84 7.34
CA HIS A 264 -7.02 8.41 7.37
C HIS A 264 -7.66 8.34 8.77
N MET A 265 -7.51 7.22 9.46
CA MET A 265 -7.97 7.05 10.85
C MET A 265 -7.23 7.99 11.83
N THR A 266 -6.05 8.50 11.49
CA THR A 266 -5.39 9.57 12.26
C THR A 266 -5.99 10.96 12.04
N ARG A 267 -6.85 11.17 11.03
CA ARG A 267 -7.36 12.49 10.66
C ARG A 267 -8.88 12.64 10.75
N ALA A 268 -9.63 11.54 10.76
CA ALA A 268 -11.08 11.60 10.88
C ALA A 268 -11.48 12.23 12.23
N GLU A 269 -11.91 13.49 12.18
CA GLU A 269 -12.61 14.17 13.28
C GLU A 269 -14.05 13.65 13.39
N THR A 270 -14.22 12.36 13.68
CA THR A 270 -15.56 11.82 14.00
C THR A 270 -15.83 11.97 15.49
N PHE A 271 -17.03 12.46 15.81
CA PHE A 271 -17.48 12.97 17.12
C PHE A 271 -17.32 12.03 18.34
N PHE A 272 -16.98 10.74 18.16
CA PHE A 272 -16.85 9.76 19.26
C PHE A 272 -15.56 8.93 19.24
N THR A 273 -14.62 9.20 18.34
CA THR A 273 -13.32 8.50 18.25
C THR A 273 -12.23 9.54 18.12
N GLY A 274 -11.42 9.73 19.16
CA GLY A 274 -10.24 10.57 19.06
C GLY A 274 -9.32 9.96 18.00
N PRO A 275 -8.86 10.74 17.01
CA PRO A 275 -8.10 10.20 15.89
C PRO A 275 -6.88 9.42 16.38
N LEU A 276 -6.51 8.37 15.66
CA LEU A 276 -5.25 7.65 15.89
C LEU A 276 -4.01 8.58 15.91
N SER A 277 -4.14 9.87 15.54
CA SER A 277 -3.10 10.91 15.65
C SER A 277 -2.51 11.07 17.06
N SER A 278 -3.26 10.70 18.10
CA SER A 278 -2.71 10.68 19.47
C SER A 278 -1.79 9.47 19.74
N PHE A 279 -1.83 8.45 18.88
CA PHE A 279 -1.06 7.20 19.02
C PHE A 279 0.00 7.02 17.93
N THR A 280 -0.23 7.57 16.73
CA THR A 280 0.65 7.41 15.58
C THR A 280 0.76 8.70 14.77
N LYS A 281 1.91 8.89 14.14
CA LYS A 281 2.22 10.02 13.25
C LYS A 281 2.48 9.55 11.80
N ILE A 282 1.85 8.46 11.39
CA ILE A 282 1.97 7.96 10.01
C ILE A 282 1.53 9.05 9.04
N GLU A 283 2.46 9.48 8.20
CA GLU A 283 2.23 10.45 7.13
C GLU A 283 1.47 9.78 5.97
N HIS A 284 1.00 10.59 5.03
CA HIS A 284 0.43 10.07 3.79
C HIS A 284 1.55 9.54 2.88
N GLU A 285 2.03 8.32 3.17
CA GLU A 285 3.23 7.72 2.58
C GLU A 285 3.24 7.72 1.04
N VAL A 286 2.10 7.45 0.41
CA VAL A 286 2.00 7.47 -1.06
C VAL A 286 2.15 8.87 -1.62
N GLY A 287 1.52 9.86 -0.97
CA GLY A 287 1.62 11.27 -1.39
C GLY A 287 3.05 11.79 -1.23
N LYS A 288 3.68 11.49 -0.08
CA LYS A 288 5.10 11.78 0.18
C LYS A 288 6.02 11.19 -0.89
N TYR A 289 5.76 9.95 -1.31
CA TYR A 289 6.54 9.31 -2.38
C TYR A 289 6.39 10.05 -3.71
N VAL A 290 5.15 10.31 -4.13
CA VAL A 290 4.88 11.00 -5.41
C VAL A 290 5.47 12.41 -5.41
N GLU A 291 5.31 13.19 -4.33
CA GLU A 291 5.91 14.52 -4.20
C GLU A 291 7.43 14.48 -4.34
N ARG A 292 8.07 13.49 -3.72
CA ARG A 292 9.52 13.28 -3.83
C ARG A 292 9.93 12.96 -5.27
N CYS A 293 9.20 12.07 -5.94
CA CYS A 293 9.44 11.73 -7.35
C CYS A 293 9.28 12.94 -8.27
N ILE A 294 8.20 13.71 -8.12
CA ILE A 294 7.96 14.94 -8.90
C ILE A 294 9.09 15.94 -8.65
N LYS A 295 9.50 16.15 -7.40
CA LYS A 295 10.61 17.04 -7.08
C LYS A 295 11.90 16.63 -7.79
N VAL A 296 12.27 15.35 -7.72
CA VAL A 296 13.46 14.83 -8.41
C VAL A 296 13.35 15.01 -9.93
N LEU A 297 12.18 14.74 -10.51
CA LEU A 297 11.95 14.93 -11.94
C LEU A 297 12.11 16.39 -12.35
N LYS A 298 11.60 17.36 -11.60
CA LYS A 298 11.80 18.78 -11.89
C LYS A 298 13.25 19.21 -11.86
N GLU A 299 14.01 18.69 -10.90
CA GLU A 299 15.44 19.02 -10.76
C GLU A 299 16.28 18.43 -11.91
N THR A 300 15.77 17.39 -12.59
CA THR A 300 16.49 16.69 -13.66
C THR A 300 15.94 16.93 -15.06
N TYR A 301 14.67 17.33 -15.20
CA TYR A 301 14.05 17.73 -16.46
C TYR A 301 14.17 19.24 -16.64
N GLU A 302 14.91 19.67 -17.66
CA GLU A 302 14.61 20.97 -18.32
C GLU A 302 13.12 21.01 -18.68
N GLU A 303 12.48 22.19 -18.71
CA GLU A 303 11.03 22.44 -18.90
C GLU A 303 10.43 21.81 -20.19
N ARG A 304 10.40 20.48 -20.26
CA ARG A 304 9.85 19.71 -21.37
C ARG A 304 8.36 19.59 -21.14
N LYS A 305 7.61 20.22 -22.03
CA LYS A 305 6.17 20.01 -22.14
C LYS A 305 5.88 18.58 -22.61
N PRO A 306 4.75 17.98 -22.18
CA PRO A 306 4.38 16.66 -22.68
C PRO A 306 4.18 16.71 -24.21
N PRO A 307 4.64 15.68 -24.93
CA PRO A 307 4.53 15.65 -26.40
C PRO A 307 3.09 15.43 -26.88
N VAL A 308 2.23 14.88 -26.01
CA VAL A 308 0.78 14.78 -26.22
C VAL A 308 0.07 15.20 -24.94
N TYR A 309 -0.82 16.18 -25.07
CA TYR A 309 -1.72 16.56 -23.98
C TYR A 309 -2.88 15.57 -23.94
N GLY A 310 -3.07 14.96 -22.77
CA GLY A 310 -4.27 14.21 -22.44
C GLY A 310 -5.13 14.96 -21.44
N ASP A 311 -6.37 14.51 -21.30
CA ASP A 311 -7.25 14.88 -20.19
C ASP A 311 -7.44 13.66 -19.31
N LEU A 312 -7.52 13.87 -18.00
CA LEU A 312 -7.82 12.77 -17.09
C LEU A 312 -9.22 12.24 -17.44
N TYR A 313 -9.36 10.96 -17.77
CA TYR A 313 -10.65 10.42 -18.18
C TYR A 313 -11.75 10.65 -17.13
N GLY A 314 -12.97 10.88 -17.61
CA GLY A 314 -14.21 10.89 -16.83
C GLY A 314 -14.43 9.67 -15.92
N ARG A 315 -13.74 8.55 -16.17
CA ARG A 315 -13.76 7.33 -15.32
C ARG A 315 -12.75 7.38 -14.17
N TYR A 316 -11.78 8.28 -14.24
CA TYR A 316 -10.77 8.55 -13.22
C TYR A 316 -11.09 9.82 -12.43
N THR A 317 -11.86 10.75 -13.01
CA THR A 317 -12.54 11.82 -12.27
C THR A 317 -13.89 11.29 -11.81
N GLY A 318 -14.23 11.25 -10.52
CA GLY A 318 -15.57 10.81 -10.12
C GLY A 318 -16.68 11.68 -10.75
N TYR A 319 -17.93 11.22 -10.65
CA TYR A 319 -19.14 11.90 -11.20
C TYR A 319 -19.37 13.34 -10.73
N THR A 320 -18.57 13.86 -9.80
CA THR A 320 -18.70 15.18 -9.16
C THR A 320 -17.76 16.25 -9.73
N GLY A 321 -16.97 15.95 -10.76
CA GLY A 321 -15.98 16.89 -11.30
C GLY A 321 -14.84 17.21 -10.33
N LYS A 322 -14.81 16.53 -9.18
CA LYS A 322 -13.70 16.50 -8.23
C LYS A 322 -12.87 15.26 -8.51
N TYR A 323 -11.56 15.44 -8.50
CA TYR A 323 -10.59 14.34 -8.51
C TYR A 323 -10.97 13.38 -7.35
N PRO A 324 -11.04 12.06 -7.54
CA PRO A 324 -10.77 11.14 -6.45
C PRO A 324 -9.29 11.35 -6.16
N GLU A 325 -8.98 12.19 -5.17
CA GLU A 325 -7.66 12.63 -4.64
C GLU A 325 -6.74 11.49 -4.22
N HIS A 326 -6.71 10.41 -5.00
CA HIS A 326 -6.43 9.09 -4.47
C HIS A 326 -5.91 8.09 -5.53
N PHE A 327 -5.90 8.44 -6.82
CA PHE A 327 -5.09 7.73 -7.81
C PHE A 327 -3.62 8.13 -7.66
N PHE A 328 -3.05 7.82 -6.50
CA PHE A 328 -1.63 7.94 -6.25
C PHE A 328 -1.02 6.57 -6.48
N PHE A 329 0.11 6.55 -7.19
CA PHE A 329 0.77 5.34 -7.70
C PHE A 329 0.05 4.77 -8.94
N ALA A 330 0.61 5.02 -10.12
CA ALA A 330 0.12 4.50 -11.39
C ALA A 330 0.39 2.98 -11.54
N ILE A 331 0.50 2.24 -10.44
CA ILE A 331 0.92 0.85 -10.48
C ILE A 331 -0.28 -0.06 -10.77
N LYS A 332 -1.45 0.08 -10.15
CA LYS A 332 -2.65 -0.59 -10.68
C LYS A 332 -3.87 0.29 -10.56
N ASN A 333 -4.63 0.27 -11.64
CA ASN A 333 -5.85 1.01 -11.80
C ASN A 333 -7.00 0.04 -11.51
N ARG A 334 -7.61 0.06 -10.30
CA ARG A 334 -8.98 -0.45 -10.02
C ARG A 334 -9.45 -0.62 -8.56
N THR A 335 -8.73 -0.23 -7.49
CA THR A 335 -9.27 -0.43 -6.12
C THR A 335 -10.00 0.79 -5.55
N ASN A 336 -11.20 0.55 -4.99
CA ASN A 336 -12.25 1.52 -4.63
C ASN A 336 -12.00 2.36 -3.35
N TYR A 337 -10.86 2.24 -2.68
CA TYR A 337 -10.64 2.78 -1.32
C TYR A 337 -9.80 4.04 -1.24
N TRP A 338 -9.28 4.42 -2.39
CA TRP A 338 -8.69 5.70 -2.65
C TRP A 338 -9.84 6.74 -2.66
N ARG A 339 -10.38 7.14 -1.50
CA ARG A 339 -11.57 8.04 -1.40
C ARG A 339 -11.52 9.18 -0.38
N ILE A 340 -10.45 9.38 0.41
CA ILE A 340 -10.45 10.43 1.45
C ILE A 340 -9.17 11.31 1.48
N SER A 341 -9.40 12.58 1.81
CA SER A 341 -8.85 13.84 1.27
C SER A 341 -7.46 14.29 1.73
N TYR A 342 -6.77 15.08 0.85
CA TYR A 342 -5.47 15.82 0.93
C TYR A 342 -4.19 15.17 0.37
N PRO A 343 -3.24 15.93 -0.26
CA PRO A 343 -3.31 17.24 -0.91
C PRO A 343 -3.39 17.13 -2.46
N PRO A 344 -3.69 18.23 -3.18
CA PRO A 344 -3.87 18.22 -4.62
C PRO A 344 -2.52 18.19 -5.34
N LEU A 345 -2.07 17.01 -5.78
CA LEU A 345 -1.26 16.92 -7.01
C LEU A 345 -2.21 16.86 -8.24
N GLY A 346 -3.25 17.70 -8.19
CA GLY A 346 -4.41 17.71 -9.06
C GLY A 346 -4.34 18.78 -10.15
N LYS A 347 -3.16 19.00 -10.74
CA LYS A 347 -3.04 19.77 -11.99
C LYS A 347 -2.34 18.98 -13.08
N GLY A 348 -1.20 18.37 -12.76
CA GLY A 348 -0.38 17.71 -13.77
C GLY A 348 -0.69 16.24 -14.05
N CYS A 349 -1.43 15.48 -13.23
CA CYS A 349 -1.72 14.09 -13.60
C CYS A 349 -2.63 14.03 -14.83
N LYS A 350 -2.19 13.33 -15.88
CA LYS A 350 -2.85 13.19 -17.17
C LYS A 350 -3.03 11.72 -17.50
N ALA A 351 -4.11 11.41 -18.20
CA ALA A 351 -4.31 10.12 -18.83
C ALA A 351 -4.48 10.34 -20.33
N LEU A 352 -3.93 9.46 -21.14
CA LEU A 352 -4.16 9.47 -22.58
C LEU A 352 -4.31 8.06 -23.11
N LYS A 353 -5.02 7.96 -24.23
CA LYS A 353 -5.20 6.74 -24.99
C LYS A 353 -4.78 7.08 -26.39
N ILE A 354 -3.72 6.43 -26.84
CA ILE A 354 -3.10 6.73 -28.11
C ILE A 354 -3.19 5.54 -29.04
N LYS A 355 -3.43 5.82 -30.31
CA LYS A 355 -3.26 4.84 -31.36
C LYS A 355 -1.84 4.94 -31.90
N VAL A 356 -1.16 3.80 -32.00
CA VAL A 356 0.21 3.68 -32.46
C VAL A 356 0.27 2.82 -33.73
N GLU A 357 0.74 3.41 -34.82
CA GLU A 357 0.94 2.75 -36.11
C GLU A 357 2.42 2.86 -36.49
N GLY A 358 3.15 1.76 -36.32
CA GLY A 358 4.62 1.78 -36.38
C GLY A 358 5.21 2.63 -35.26
N LEU A 359 5.79 3.79 -35.61
CA LEU A 359 6.26 4.80 -34.65
C LEU A 359 5.37 6.02 -34.54
N LYS A 360 4.34 6.14 -35.39
CA LYS A 360 3.43 7.27 -35.36
C LYS A 360 2.44 7.08 -34.22
N ALA A 361 2.25 8.09 -33.37
CA ALA A 361 1.34 8.04 -32.23
C ALA A 361 0.49 9.31 -32.18
N ASP A 362 -0.75 9.24 -32.66
CA ASP A 362 -1.66 10.39 -32.83
C ASP A 362 -0.95 11.67 -33.35
N ARG A 363 -0.83 12.71 -32.51
CA ARG A 363 -0.22 14.02 -32.82
C ARG A 363 1.28 14.09 -32.50
N SER A 364 1.93 12.95 -32.27
CA SER A 364 3.32 12.82 -31.83
C SER A 364 3.94 11.55 -32.42
N THR A 365 5.17 11.23 -32.01
CA THR A 365 5.79 9.93 -32.24
C THR A 365 5.86 9.11 -30.94
N LEU A 366 5.85 7.78 -31.07
CA LEU A 366 6.06 6.85 -29.96
C LEU A 366 7.41 7.11 -29.25
N PRO A 367 8.54 7.31 -29.95
CA PRO A 367 9.80 7.72 -29.33
C PRO A 367 9.68 8.94 -28.41
N GLU A 368 9.07 10.03 -28.87
CA GLU A 368 8.92 11.26 -28.07
C GLU A 368 8.09 10.99 -26.80
N ILE A 369 6.99 10.25 -26.93
CA ILE A 369 6.14 9.87 -25.80
C ILE A 369 6.94 9.01 -24.81
N LEU A 370 7.60 7.95 -25.27
CA LEU A 370 8.35 7.03 -24.42
C LEU A 370 9.54 7.72 -23.73
N HIS A 371 10.29 8.58 -24.44
CA HIS A 371 11.36 9.38 -23.83
C HIS A 371 10.84 10.36 -22.77
N TYR A 372 9.64 10.90 -22.95
CA TYR A 372 9.03 11.77 -21.97
C TYR A 372 8.59 11.02 -20.71
N ILE A 373 7.95 9.85 -20.85
CA ILE A 373 7.37 9.12 -19.71
C ILE A 373 8.34 8.15 -19.02
N ALA A 374 9.42 7.70 -19.68
CA ALA A 374 10.28 6.63 -19.16
C ALA A 374 10.86 6.90 -17.75
N PRO A 375 11.34 8.11 -17.41
CA PRO A 375 11.74 8.42 -16.03
C PRO A 375 10.60 8.36 -15.02
N GLN A 376 9.38 8.69 -15.43
CA GLN A 376 8.19 8.58 -14.58
C GLN A 376 7.77 7.13 -14.38
N LEU A 377 7.89 6.30 -15.43
CA LEU A 377 7.70 4.85 -15.38
C LEU A 377 8.72 4.21 -14.43
N TYR A 378 9.99 4.64 -14.51
CA TYR A 378 11.06 4.17 -13.64
C TYR A 378 10.78 4.46 -12.17
N LEU A 379 10.18 5.61 -11.88
CA LEU A 379 9.77 5.99 -10.54
C LEU A 379 8.41 5.39 -10.12
N GLY A 380 7.72 4.66 -10.99
CA GLY A 380 6.41 4.06 -10.69
C GLY A 380 5.27 5.05 -10.49
N ILE A 381 5.45 6.30 -10.93
CA ILE A 381 4.40 7.34 -10.87
C ILE A 381 3.71 7.54 -12.23
N ALA A 382 4.13 6.82 -13.26
CA ALA A 382 3.43 6.69 -14.54
C ALA A 382 3.17 5.22 -14.86
N THR A 383 2.29 4.97 -15.83
CA THR A 383 2.12 3.65 -16.44
C THR A 383 1.81 3.76 -17.92
N ILE A 384 2.11 2.67 -18.63
CA ILE A 384 1.72 2.43 -20.01
C ILE A 384 1.14 1.01 -20.09
N GLU A 385 -0.03 0.86 -20.70
CA GLU A 385 -0.80 -0.37 -20.76
C GLU A 385 -1.28 -0.61 -22.19
N LYS A 386 -1.46 -1.87 -22.58
CA LYS A 386 -2.15 -2.21 -23.83
C LYS A 386 -3.63 -1.83 -23.68
N GLY A 387 -4.16 -1.11 -24.67
CA GLY A 387 -5.55 -0.70 -24.73
C GLY A 387 -6.48 -1.83 -25.19
N ALA A 388 -7.67 -1.45 -25.66
CA ALA A 388 -8.69 -2.37 -26.18
C ALA A 388 -8.29 -2.99 -27.53
N SER A 389 -7.33 -2.41 -28.24
CA SER A 389 -6.79 -2.95 -29.49
C SER A 389 -5.26 -3.08 -29.42
N GLU A 390 -4.68 -3.85 -30.35
CA GLU A 390 -3.24 -4.15 -30.32
C GLU A 390 -2.34 -2.95 -30.57
N ASN A 391 -2.87 -1.98 -31.29
CA ASN A 391 -2.18 -0.75 -31.68
C ASN A 391 -2.58 0.41 -30.77
N GLU A 392 -3.04 0.13 -29.56
CA GLU A 392 -3.55 1.14 -28.66
C GLU A 392 -2.84 1.05 -27.32
N LEU A 393 -2.43 2.21 -26.79
CA LEU A 393 -1.79 2.31 -25.49
C LEU A 393 -2.59 3.24 -24.60
N GLU A 394 -2.86 2.81 -23.36
CA GLU A 394 -3.37 3.65 -22.29
C GLU A 394 -2.19 4.08 -21.41
N ILE A 395 -2.02 5.38 -21.24
CA ILE A 395 -0.89 5.95 -20.49
C ILE A 395 -1.44 6.86 -19.41
N ILE A 396 -0.87 6.77 -18.22
CA ILE A 396 -1.08 7.73 -17.12
C ILE A 396 0.28 8.28 -16.74
N TYR A 397 0.39 9.61 -16.62
CA TYR A 397 1.64 10.29 -16.34
C TYR A 397 1.40 11.62 -15.64
N TYR A 398 2.46 12.24 -15.12
CA TYR A 398 2.45 13.59 -14.59
C TYR A 398 3.06 14.57 -15.59
N ASP A 399 2.31 15.59 -15.97
CA ASP A 399 2.79 16.80 -16.63
C ASP A 399 3.62 17.60 -15.62
N ILE A 400 4.93 17.40 -15.68
CA ILE A 400 5.91 18.00 -14.77
C ILE A 400 5.95 19.52 -14.92
N SER A 401 5.58 20.08 -16.08
CA SER A 401 5.59 21.52 -16.34
C SER A 401 4.53 22.31 -15.54
N GLN A 402 3.57 21.62 -14.92
CA GLN A 402 2.51 22.23 -14.12
C GLN A 402 2.84 22.32 -12.63
N TYR A 403 4.01 21.85 -12.24
CA TYR A 403 4.48 21.89 -10.87
C TYR A 403 5.71 22.79 -10.80
#